data_AF-A0AAW1MJA6-F1
#
_entry.id   AF-A0AAW1MJA6-F1
#
_cell.length_a   1.000
_cell.length_b   1.000
_cell.length_c   1.000
_cell.angle_alpha   90.00
_cell.angle_beta   90.00
_cell.angle_gamma   90.00
#
_symmetry.space_group_name_H-M   'P 1'
#
loop_
_entity.id
_entity.type
_entity.pdbx_description
1 polymer ?
#
loop_
_entity_poly.entity_id
_entity_poly.type
_entity_poly.pdbx_seq_one_letter_code
_entity_poly.pdbx_strand_id
1 'polypeptide(L)'
;MALNPQYEAIGKGFVQQYYALFDDPTQRANLANMYNVESSFMTFEGTQLQGSVKIMEKLNSLRFQKINRIITDVDSQPMFDGGVLINVLGRLQTDEDPPHAFSQVLGIHDTA
;
A
#
# COMPACT_ATOMS: atom_id res chain seq x y z
N MET A 1 -3.45 -22.51 12.50
CA MET A 1 -3.11 -21.63 11.37
C MET A 1 -1.59 -21.66 11.21
N ALA A 2 -1.09 -21.73 9.99
CA ALA A 2 0.33 -21.92 9.69
C ALA A 2 0.91 -20.64 9.08
N LEU A 3 2.15 -20.31 9.45
CA LEU A 3 2.89 -19.20 8.85
C LEU A 3 3.11 -19.50 7.36
N ASN A 4 2.85 -18.53 6.49
CA ASN A 4 3.05 -18.70 5.05
C ASN A 4 4.54 -18.59 4.70
N PRO A 5 5.23 -19.65 4.23
CA PRO A 5 6.67 -19.60 3.96
C PRO A 5 7.04 -18.71 2.76
N GLN A 6 6.08 -18.31 1.93
CA GLN A 6 6.29 -17.42 0.78
C GLN A 6 6.08 -15.94 1.11
N TYR A 7 5.96 -15.59 2.40
CA TYR A 7 5.63 -14.24 2.86
C TYR A 7 6.52 -13.15 2.25
N GLU A 8 7.82 -13.40 2.10
CA GLU A 8 8.76 -12.40 1.57
C GLU A 8 8.54 -12.14 0.07
N ALA A 9 8.36 -13.21 -0.71
CA ALA A 9 8.08 -13.08 -2.14
C ALA A 9 6.72 -12.42 -2.40
N ILE A 10 5.70 -12.80 -1.63
CA ILE A 10 4.37 -12.20 -1.67
C ILE A 10 4.44 -10.71 -1.32
N GLY A 11 5.13 -10.36 -0.23
CA GLY A 11 5.24 -8.99 0.21
C GLY A 11 5.93 -8.08 -0.80
N LYS A 12 7.08 -8.51 -1.34
CA LYS A 12 7.81 -7.78 -2.39
C LYS A 12 6.98 -7.63 -3.67
N GLY A 13 6.32 -8.69 -4.12
CA GLY A 13 5.45 -8.66 -5.30
C GLY A 13 4.24 -7.73 -5.13
N PHE A 14 3.59 -7.79 -3.96
CA PHE A 14 2.48 -6.91 -3.62
C PHE A 14 2.90 -5.44 -3.61
N VAL A 15 4.03 -5.11 -2.97
CA VAL A 15 4.56 -3.74 -2.92
C VAL A 15 4.84 -3.20 -4.32
N GLN A 16 5.47 -4.00 -5.18
CA GLN A 16 5.75 -3.63 -6.55
C GLN A 16 4.45 -3.32 -7.32
N GLN A 17 3.44 -4.20 -7.22
CA GLN A 17 2.17 -4.00 -7.90
C GLN A 17 1.39 -2.82 -7.31
N TYR A 18 1.35 -2.68 -5.99
CA TYR A 18 0.64 -1.62 -5.29
C TYR A 18 1.14 -0.25 -5.74
N TYR A 19 2.45 -0.02 -5.74
CA TYR A 19 2.98 1.27 -6.18
C TYR A 19 2.94 1.46 -7.70
N ALA A 20 3.04 0.40 -8.51
CA ALA A 20 2.81 0.52 -9.95
C ALA A 20 1.39 1.00 -10.27
N LEU A 21 0.38 0.46 -9.57
CA LEU A 21 -1.01 0.93 -9.70
C LEU A 21 -1.19 2.33 -9.12
N PHE A 22 -0.58 2.63 -7.98
CA PHE A 22 -0.70 3.94 -7.35
C PHE A 22 -0.08 5.04 -8.18
N ASP A 23 1.13 4.85 -8.69
CA ASP A 23 1.90 5.94 -9.28
C ASP A 23 1.41 6.29 -10.70
N ASP A 24 0.79 5.34 -11.41
CA ASP A 24 0.15 5.56 -12.72
C ASP A 24 -1.30 6.08 -12.59
N PRO A 25 -1.59 7.34 -13.00
CA PRO A 25 -2.94 7.90 -12.93
C PRO A 25 -4.01 7.11 -13.69
N THR A 26 -3.64 6.38 -14.75
CA THR A 26 -4.56 5.57 -15.55
C THR A 26 -4.91 4.25 -14.85
N GLN A 27 -4.04 3.77 -13.98
CA GLN A 27 -4.20 2.51 -13.25
C GLN A 27 -4.66 2.72 -11.80
N ARG A 28 -4.56 3.94 -11.26
CA ARG A 28 -4.87 4.24 -9.85
C ARG A 28 -6.26 3.79 -9.41
N ALA A 29 -7.25 3.83 -10.29
CA ALA A 29 -8.59 3.33 -10.01
C ALA A 29 -8.60 1.83 -9.61
N ASN A 30 -7.66 1.03 -10.14
CA ASN A 30 -7.55 -0.40 -9.88
C ASN A 30 -7.02 -0.71 -8.48
N LEU A 31 -6.50 0.27 -7.73
CA LEU A 31 -6.16 0.10 -6.32
C LEU A 31 -7.37 -0.29 -5.47
N ALA A 32 -8.59 0.03 -5.90
CA ALA A 32 -9.81 -0.41 -5.24
C ALA A 32 -9.85 -1.93 -5.04
N ASN A 33 -9.26 -2.69 -5.97
CA ASN A 33 -9.20 -4.16 -5.92
C ASN A 33 -8.19 -4.70 -4.91
N MET A 34 -7.29 -3.85 -4.39
CA MET A 34 -6.32 -4.19 -3.34
C MET A 34 -6.90 -4.03 -1.93
N TYR A 35 -8.14 -3.53 -1.83
CA TYR A 35 -8.83 -3.28 -0.58
C TYR A 35 -10.17 -4.01 -0.54
N ASN A 36 -10.48 -4.63 0.59
CA ASN A 36 -11.81 -5.15 0.85
C ASN A 36 -12.81 -3.99 1.01
N VAL A 37 -14.04 -4.22 0.56
CA VAL A 37 -15.12 -3.23 0.58
C VAL A 37 -15.44 -2.72 1.99
N GLU A 38 -15.35 -3.58 3.00
CA GLU A 38 -15.78 -3.26 4.37
C GLU A 38 -14.68 -3.44 5.43
N SER A 39 -13.81 -4.43 5.26
CA SER A 39 -12.86 -4.85 6.30
C SER A 39 -11.44 -4.30 6.14
N SER A 40 -11.14 -3.58 5.05
CA SER A 40 -9.85 -2.90 4.91
C SER A 40 -9.83 -1.58 5.68
N PHE A 41 -8.70 -1.32 6.33
CA PHE A 41 -8.44 -0.05 7.01
C PHE A 41 -7.20 0.61 6.42
N MET A 42 -7.22 1.93 6.32
CA MET A 42 -6.06 2.76 6.02
C MET A 42 -5.98 3.88 7.05
N THR A 43 -4.78 4.18 7.51
CA THR A 43 -4.51 5.43 8.22
C THR A 43 -3.54 6.25 7.40
N PHE A 44 -3.94 7.47 7.05
CA PHE A 44 -3.13 8.39 6.25
C PHE A 44 -2.97 9.70 7.03
N GLU A 45 -1.74 10.01 7.47
CA GLU A 45 -1.41 11.22 8.23
C GLU A 45 -2.37 11.48 9.41
N GLY A 46 -2.59 10.44 10.23
CA GLY A 46 -3.47 10.49 11.41
C GLY A 46 -4.97 10.33 11.12
N THR A 47 -5.39 10.32 9.86
CA THR A 47 -6.81 10.11 9.48
C THR A 47 -7.07 8.63 9.19
N GLN A 48 -7.93 7.99 9.98
CA GLN A 48 -8.34 6.60 9.76
C GLN A 48 -9.54 6.52 8.79
N LEU A 49 -9.48 5.55 7.89
CA LEU A 49 -10.47 5.27 6.85
C LEU A 49 -10.79 3.78 6.88
N GLN A 50 -12.05 3.45 6.65
CA GLN A 50 -12.54 2.08 6.61
C GLN A 50 -13.28 1.82 5.30
N GLY A 51 -12.99 0.68 4.68
CA GLY A 51 -13.57 0.22 3.44
C GLY A 51 -12.95 0.84 2.20
N SER A 52 -12.95 0.10 1.10
CA SER A 52 -12.30 0.50 -0.16
C SER A 52 -12.81 1.84 -0.70
N VAL A 53 -14.11 2.15 -0.53
CA VAL A 53 -14.71 3.41 -1.01
C VAL A 53 -14.05 4.62 -0.35
N LYS A 54 -14.01 4.69 0.98
CA LYS A 54 -13.42 5.83 1.72
C LYS A 54 -11.91 5.93 1.50
N ILE A 55 -11.25 4.77 1.37
CA ILE A 55 -9.82 4.71 1.02
C ILE A 55 -9.59 5.35 -0.35
N MET A 56 -10.34 4.94 -1.37
CA MET A 56 -10.19 5.48 -2.72
C MET A 56 -10.58 6.95 -2.82
N GLU A 57 -11.61 7.40 -2.10
CA GLU A 57 -11.93 8.83 -1.98
C GLU A 57 -10.74 9.63 -1.44
N LYS A 58 -10.08 9.14 -0.39
CA LYS A 58 -8.86 9.79 0.14
C LYS A 58 -7.75 9.81 -0.90
N LEU A 59 -7.45 8.68 -1.54
CA LEU A 59 -6.37 8.61 -2.53
C LEU A 59 -6.62 9.53 -3.73
N ASN A 60 -7.86 9.63 -4.18
CA ASN A 60 -8.27 10.53 -5.27
C ASN A 60 -8.31 12.00 -4.84
N SER A 61 -8.43 12.30 -3.55
CA SER A 61 -8.38 13.68 -3.03
C SER A 61 -6.98 14.29 -3.02
N LEU A 62 -5.94 13.46 -3.21
CA LEU A 62 -4.56 13.91 -3.26
C LEU A 62 -4.36 14.72 -4.55
N ARG A 63 -3.86 15.96 -4.41
CA ARG A 63 -3.87 16.95 -5.49
C ARG A 63 -2.65 16.91 -6.42
N PHE A 64 -1.66 16.06 -6.12
CA PHE A 64 -0.47 15.94 -6.94
C PHE A 64 -0.81 15.37 -8.32
N GLN A 65 -0.08 15.81 -9.35
CA GLN A 65 -0.25 15.32 -10.73
C GLN A 65 0.74 14.21 -11.05
N LYS A 66 1.96 14.34 -10.55
CA LYS A 66 3.05 13.37 -10.70
C LYS A 66 3.54 12.93 -9.34
N ILE A 67 3.89 11.67 -9.26
CA ILE A 67 4.61 11.11 -8.12
C ILE A 67 5.78 10.29 -8.65
N ASN A 68 6.97 10.54 -8.10
CA ASN A 68 8.15 9.73 -8.32
C ASN A 68 8.51 9.05 -7.01
N ARG A 69 8.67 7.73 -7.04
CA ARG A 69 8.87 6.93 -5.84
C ARG A 69 10.12 6.08 -5.96
N ILE A 70 10.92 6.11 -4.91
CA ILE A 70 12.10 5.25 -4.76
C ILE A 70 11.89 4.42 -3.50
N ILE A 71 11.74 3.11 -3.68
CA ILE A 71 11.69 2.17 -2.56
C ILE A 71 13.12 1.87 -2.16
N THR A 72 13.45 2.12 -0.89
CA THR A 72 14.78 1.83 -0.34
C THR A 72 14.84 0.47 0.31
N ASP A 73 13.75 0.05 0.97
CA ASP A 73 13.69 -1.26 1.59
C ASP A 73 12.25 -1.80 1.69
N VAL A 74 12.12 -3.13 1.70
CA VAL A 74 10.86 -3.85 1.88
C VAL A 74 11.12 -5.05 2.77
N ASP A 75 10.66 -4.95 4.01
CA ASP A 75 10.70 -6.03 4.99
C ASP A 75 9.32 -6.68 5.08
N SER A 76 9.27 -8.01 5.14
CA SER A 76 8.02 -8.75 5.29
C SER A 76 8.12 -9.77 6.42
N GLN A 77 7.02 -10.00 7.13
CA GLN A 77 6.92 -10.97 8.21
C GLN A 77 5.64 -11.78 8.03
N PRO A 78 5.67 -13.11 8.24
CA PRO A 78 4.46 -13.91 8.21
C PRO A 78 3.59 -13.62 9.44
N MET A 79 2.27 -13.58 9.26
CA MET A 79 1.30 -13.43 10.36
C MET A 79 0.71 -14.77 10.76
N PHE A 80 0.20 -14.86 11.99
CA PHE A 80 -0.34 -16.11 12.57
C PHE A 80 -1.57 -16.64 11.83
N ASP A 81 -2.30 -15.78 11.12
CA ASP A 81 -3.47 -16.10 10.32
C ASP A 81 -3.12 -16.55 8.89
N GLY A 82 -1.83 -16.66 8.55
CA GLY A 82 -1.37 -16.99 7.19
C GLY A 82 -1.16 -15.76 6.30
N GLY A 83 -1.48 -14.56 6.80
CA GLY A 83 -1.24 -13.30 6.13
C GLY A 83 0.24 -12.88 6.14
N VAL A 84 0.49 -11.68 5.60
CA VAL A 84 1.82 -11.05 5.53
C VAL A 84 1.74 -9.61 6.03
N LEU A 85 2.60 -9.27 7.00
CA LEU A 85 2.85 -7.90 7.41
C LEU A 85 4.06 -7.36 6.66
N ILE A 86 3.93 -6.18 6.07
CA ILE A 86 4.97 -5.59 5.22
C ILE A 86 5.28 -4.19 5.73
N ASN A 87 6.56 -3.89 5.89
CA ASN A 87 7.08 -2.55 6.13
C ASN A 87 7.83 -2.07 4.90
N VAL A 88 7.43 -0.91 4.38
CA VAL A 88 8.06 -0.27 3.24
C VAL A 88 8.74 1.00 3.71
N LEU A 89 10.01 1.16 3.35
CA LEU A 89 10.75 2.40 3.50
C LEU A 89 11.09 2.95 2.12
N GLY A 90 11.02 4.27 1.97
CA GLY A 90 11.42 4.89 0.72
C GLY A 90 11.42 6.41 0.74
N ARG A 91 11.53 6.97 -0.45
CA ARG A 91 11.34 8.39 -0.71
C ARG A 91 10.28 8.58 -1.78
N LEU A 92 9.49 9.64 -1.64
CA LEU A 92 8.56 10.09 -2.65
C LEU A 92 8.80 11.55 -2.97
N GLN A 93 8.52 11.91 -4.21
CA GLN A 93 8.51 13.29 -4.68
C GLN A 93 7.19 13.52 -5.41
N THR A 94 6.44 14.52 -5.00
CA THR A 94 5.18 14.92 -5.62
C THR A 94 5.40 16.19 -6.43
N ASP A 95 5.04 16.17 -7.70
CA ASP A 95 5.24 17.30 -8.62
C ASP A 95 6.67 17.88 -8.54
N GLU A 96 6.80 19.17 -8.22
CA GLU A 96 8.08 19.88 -8.06
C GLU A 96 8.46 20.06 -6.57
N ASP A 97 7.74 19.42 -5.65
CA ASP A 97 8.06 19.49 -4.23
C ASP A 97 9.40 18.78 -3.94
N PRO A 98 10.10 19.15 -2.85
CA PRO A 98 11.28 18.42 -2.41
C PRO A 98 10.97 16.94 -2.14
N PRO A 99 11.90 16.00 -2.41
CA PRO A 99 11.70 14.60 -2.06
C PRO A 99 11.65 14.38 -0.54
N HIS A 100 10.62 13.70 -0.05
CA HIS A 100 10.43 13.36 1.36
C HIS A 100 10.64 11.87 1.60
N ALA A 101 11.16 11.53 2.77
CA ALA A 101 11.15 10.14 3.22
C ALA A 101 9.72 9.73 3.59
N PHE A 102 9.35 8.49 3.31
CA PHE A 102 8.09 7.91 3.75
C PHE A 102 8.31 6.50 4.28
N SER A 103 7.40 6.09 5.16
CA SER A 103 7.24 4.72 5.62
C SER A 103 5.78 4.31 5.46
N GLN A 104 5.54 3.09 5.02
CA GLN A 104 4.18 2.56 4.92
C GLN A 104 4.14 1.12 5.44
N VAL A 105 3.16 0.82 6.27
CA VAL A 105 2.88 -0.54 6.73
C VAL A 105 1.66 -1.06 5.97
N LEU A 106 1.77 -2.28 5.43
CA LEU A 106 0.72 -2.96 4.68
C LEU A 106 0.47 -4.33 5.32
N GLY A 107 -0.80 -4.71 5.44
CA GLY A 107 -1.21 -6.03 5.89
C GLY A 107 -1.97 -6.73 4.77
N ILE A 108 -1.50 -7.92 4.38
CA ILE A 108 -2.21 -8.81 3.47
C ILE A 108 -2.82 -9.91 4.32
N HIS A 109 -4.13 -10.09 4.21
CA HIS A 109 -4.84 -11.19 4.86
C HIS A 109 -5.43 -12.09 3.78
N ASP A 110 -5.39 -13.39 4.01
CA ASP A 110 -6.08 -14.36 3.17
C ASP A 110 -7.58 -14.24 3.45
N THR A 111 -8.33 -13.68 2.52
CA THR A 111 -9.79 -13.69 2.56
C THR A 111 -10.25 -15.00 1.95
N ALA A 112 -10.12 -16.10 2.70
CA ALA A 112 -10.80 -17.35 2.40
C ALA A 112 -12.30 -17.24 2.67
#